data_AF-A0A8J5J152-F1
#
_entry.id   AF-A0A8J5J152-F1
#
_cell.length_a   1.000
_cell.length_b   1.000
_cell.length_c   1.000
_cell.angle_alpha   90.00
_cell.angle_beta   90.00
_cell.angle_gamma   90.00
#
_symmetry.space_group_name_H-M   'P 1'
#
loop_
_entity.id
_entity.type
_entity.pdbx_description
1 polymer ?
#
loop_
_entity_poly.entity_id
_entity_poly.type
_entity_poly.pdbx_seq_one_letter_code
_entity_poly.pdbx_strand_id
1 'polypeptide(L)'
;MEWIVESKVPFSFCVRGRYNTAISKLDPLSDDTLTKYADAVTREALRKLSSFLTDKFGIMFDGSTFRSEHIFALFGRGGKSASGCGAVAGPR
;
A
#
# COMPACT_ATOMS: atom_id res chain seq x y z
N MET A 1 -14.61 6.73 -23.99
CA MET A 1 -13.76 5.52 -24.12
C MET A 1 -12.43 5.82 -24.80
N GLU A 2 -12.36 6.80 -25.71
CA GLU A 2 -11.15 7.23 -26.43
C GLU A 2 -9.90 7.37 -25.55
N TRP A 3 -9.97 8.14 -24.47
CA TRP A 3 -8.83 8.35 -23.56
C TRP A 3 -8.23 7.07 -22.96
N ILE A 4 -9.01 6.00 -22.77
CA ILE A 4 -8.52 4.71 -22.25
C ILE A 4 -7.64 4.00 -23.28
N VAL A 5 -8.06 4.07 -24.55
CA VAL A 5 -7.34 3.50 -25.69
C VAL A 5 -6.04 4.26 -25.92
N GLU A 6 -6.12 5.60 -25.89
CA GLU A 6 -4.96 6.48 -26.05
C GLU A 6 -3.95 6.33 -24.91
N SER A 7 -4.44 6.25 -23.68
CA SER A 7 -3.61 6.15 -22.47
C SER A 7 -3.19 4.73 -22.12
N LYS A 8 -3.64 3.72 -22.89
CA LYS A 8 -3.34 2.28 -22.69
C LYS A 8 -3.59 1.78 -21.26
N VAL A 9 -4.62 2.30 -20.59
CA VAL A 9 -4.94 1.90 -19.21
C VAL A 9 -5.90 0.70 -19.19
N PRO A 10 -5.84 -0.18 -18.18
CA PRO A 10 -6.77 -1.31 -18.06
C PRO A 10 -8.24 -0.85 -17.98
N PHE A 11 -9.17 -1.61 -18.55
CA PHE A 11 -10.61 -1.32 -18.45
C PHE A 11 -11.14 -1.32 -17.00
N SER A 12 -10.47 -2.03 -16.09
CA SER A 12 -10.77 -2.00 -14.66
C SER A 12 -10.62 -0.60 -14.06
N PHE A 13 -9.83 0.27 -14.69
CA PHE A 13 -9.71 1.67 -14.31
C PHE A 13 -11.08 2.34 -14.40
N CYS A 14 -11.84 2.17 -15.49
CA CYS A 14 -13.18 2.76 -15.69
C CYS A 14 -14.20 2.38 -14.60
N VAL A 15 -14.08 1.16 -14.05
CA VAL A 15 -15.02 0.58 -13.09
C VAL A 15 -14.78 1.09 -11.66
N ARG A 16 -13.56 1.54 -11.33
CA ARG A 16 -13.22 2.10 -10.01
C ARG A 16 -13.67 3.57 -9.88
N GLY A 17 -14.98 3.80 -9.95
CA GLY A 17 -15.61 5.12 -10.02
C GLY A 17 -15.13 6.12 -8.95
N ARG A 18 -14.98 5.70 -7.68
CA ARG A 18 -14.57 6.61 -6.59
C ARG A 18 -13.14 7.14 -6.75
N TYR A 19 -12.21 6.32 -7.22
CA TYR A 19 -10.82 6.75 -7.42
C TYR A 19 -10.71 7.66 -8.64
N ASN A 20 -11.42 7.33 -9.72
CA ASN A 20 -11.42 8.15 -10.94
C ASN A 20 -12.00 9.53 -10.69
N THR A 21 -13.14 9.64 -9.99
CA THR A 21 -13.78 10.93 -9.71
C THR A 21 -12.93 11.82 -8.81
N ALA A 22 -12.09 11.23 -7.94
CA ALA A 22 -11.17 11.99 -7.12
C ALA A 22 -9.98 12.51 -7.94
N ILE A 23 -9.39 11.64 -8.77
CA ILE A 23 -8.21 11.98 -9.58
C ILE A 23 -8.57 12.93 -10.73
N SER A 24 -9.77 12.79 -11.33
CA SER A 24 -10.23 13.66 -12.43
C SER A 24 -10.49 15.12 -12.03
N LYS A 25 -10.49 15.41 -10.73
CA LYS A 25 -10.65 16.77 -10.18
C LYS A 25 -9.32 17.45 -9.86
N LEU A 26 -8.21 16.73 -9.99
CA LEU A 26 -6.88 17.27 -9.75
C LEU A 26 -6.42 18.02 -11.00
N ASP A 27 -5.70 19.13 -10.78
CA ASP A 27 -4.98 19.78 -11.86
C ASP A 27 -3.89 18.85 -12.41
N PRO A 28 -3.59 18.92 -13.72
CA PRO A 28 -2.51 18.14 -14.31
C PRO A 28 -1.19 18.40 -13.59
N LEU A 29 -0.49 17.32 -13.26
CA LEU A 29 0.80 17.36 -12.58
C LEU A 29 1.89 16.86 -13.53
N SER A 30 3.08 17.46 -13.48
CA SER A 30 4.24 16.92 -14.22
C SER A 30 4.75 15.63 -13.59
N ASP A 31 5.36 14.77 -14.41
CA ASP A 31 5.96 13.50 -13.96
C ASP A 31 7.02 13.72 -12.88
N ASP A 32 7.82 14.77 -12.99
CA ASP A 32 8.84 15.14 -12.00
C ASP A 32 8.21 15.48 -10.65
N THR A 33 7.14 16.26 -10.67
CA THR A 33 6.44 16.68 -9.46
C THR A 33 5.71 15.51 -8.81
N LEU A 34 5.08 14.66 -9.62
CA LEU A 34 4.44 13.43 -9.16
C LEU A 34 5.46 12.50 -8.49
N THR A 35 6.61 12.29 -9.12
CA THR A 35 7.69 11.45 -8.60
C THR A 35 8.22 11.98 -7.27
N LYS A 36 8.44 13.30 -7.18
CA LYS A 36 8.88 13.96 -5.94
C LYS A 36 7.87 13.76 -4.80
N TYR A 37 6.58 13.92 -5.06
CA TYR A 37 5.56 13.71 -4.03
C TYR A 37 5.39 12.24 -3.65
N ALA A 38 5.48 11.31 -4.61
CA ALA A 38 5.44 9.88 -4.35
C ALA A 38 6.59 9.45 -3.44
N ASP A 39 7.82 9.94 -3.67
CA ASP A 39 8.96 9.70 -2.78
C ASP A 39 8.73 10.27 -1.38
N ALA A 40 8.29 11.52 -1.28
CA ALA A 40 8.03 12.17 0.00
C ALA A 40 6.96 11.41 0.83
N VAL A 41 5.87 10.98 0.20
CA VAL A 41 4.81 10.18 0.84
C VAL A 41 5.35 8.82 1.27
N THR A 42 6.14 8.16 0.41
CA THR A 42 6.74 6.85 0.72
C THR A 42 7.66 6.94 1.92
N ARG A 43 8.53 7.94 1.98
CA ARG A 43 9.42 8.18 3.13
C ARG A 43 8.66 8.41 4.42
N GLU A 44 7.59 9.21 4.39
CA GLU A 44 6.77 9.47 5.56
C GLU A 44 5.99 8.23 6.00
N ALA A 45 5.49 7.43 5.06
CA ALA A 45 4.84 6.16 5.35
C ALA A 45 5.82 5.17 6.01
N LEU A 46 7.05 5.05 5.50
CA LEU A 46 8.10 4.21 6.08
C LEU A 46 8.48 4.68 7.49
N ARG A 47 8.57 5.99 7.73
CA ARG A 47 8.81 6.56 9.06
C ARG A 47 7.70 6.22 10.05
N LYS A 48 6.44 6.20 9.62
CA LYS A 48 5.31 5.78 10.46
C LYS A 48 5.31 4.27 10.69
N LEU A 49 5.60 3.48 9.65
CA LEU A 49 5.69 2.03 9.75
C LEU A 49 6.79 1.60 10.72
N SER A 50 7.96 2.24 10.71
CA SER A 50 9.04 1.92 11.65
C SER A 50 8.64 2.17 13.10
N SER A 51 7.76 3.14 13.36
CA SER A 51 7.18 3.34 14.70
C SER A 51 6.11 2.31 15.09
N PHE A 52 5.54 1.60 14.11
CA PHE A 52 4.46 0.62 14.31
C PHE A 52 4.97 -0.83 14.36
N LEU A 53 6.08 -1.13 13.70
CA LEU A 53 6.69 -2.46 13.71
C LEU A 53 7.24 -2.75 15.12
N THR A 54 6.61 -3.71 15.80
CA THR A 54 7.06 -4.23 17.09
C THR A 54 8.31 -5.10 16.93
N ASP A 55 9.09 -5.28 18.01
CA ASP A 55 10.28 -6.15 18.03
C ASP A 55 10.02 -7.58 17.52
N LYS A 56 8.75 -8.01 17.54
CA LYS A 56 8.29 -9.29 16.99
C LYS A 56 7.27 -9.04 15.88
N PHE A 57 7.71 -9.23 14.64
CA PHE A 57 6.87 -9.16 13.46
C PHE A 57 7.01 -10.43 12.61
N GLY A 58 5.94 -10.78 11.90
CA GLY A 58 5.97 -11.83 10.89
C GLY A 58 6.46 -11.25 9.57
N ILE A 59 7.25 -12.02 8.83
CA ILE A 59 7.67 -11.70 7.47
C ILE A 59 7.09 -12.76 6.54
N MET A 60 6.47 -12.32 5.45
CA MET A 60 6.04 -13.18 4.36
C MET A 60 6.78 -12.76 3.09
N PHE A 61 7.34 -13.76 2.42
CA PHE A 61 7.97 -13.62 1.13
C PHE A 61 7.04 -14.19 0.08
N ASP A 62 6.81 -13.45 -1.00
CA ASP A 62 6.12 -13.93 -2.19
C ASP A 62 7.01 -13.68 -3.40
N GLY A 63 7.03 -14.61 -4.34
CA GLY A 63 7.96 -14.57 -5.45
C GLY A 63 7.34 -15.12 -6.72
N SER A 64 7.61 -14.47 -7.84
CA SER A 64 7.20 -14.94 -9.16
C SER A 64 8.33 -14.76 -10.15
N THR A 65 8.43 -15.67 -11.11
CA THR A 65 9.36 -15.53 -12.23
C THR A 65 8.53 -15.37 -13.50
N PHE A 66 8.77 -14.30 -14.24
CA PHE A 66 8.18 -14.10 -15.56
C PHE A 66 9.31 -13.98 -16.59
N ARG A 67 9.40 -14.97 -17.48
CA ARG A 67 10.49 -15.10 -18.45
C ARG A 67 11.85 -15.14 -17.72
N SER A 68 12.70 -14.14 -17.92
CA SER A 68 14.01 -14.00 -17.28
C SER A 68 14.01 -13.08 -16.06
N GLU A 69 12.86 -12.52 -15.67
CA GLU A 69 12.75 -11.60 -14.55
C GLU A 69 12.24 -12.33 -13.30
N HIS A 70 13.01 -12.22 -12.21
CA HIS A 70 12.63 -12.72 -10.90
C HIS A 70 12.10 -11.55 -10.07
N ILE A 71 10.82 -11.62 -9.72
CA ILE A 71 10.10 -10.61 -8.95
C ILE A 71 9.90 -11.16 -7.55
N PHE A 72 10.22 -10.35 -6.54
CA PHE A 72 10.09 -10.73 -5.15
C PHE A 72 9.41 -9.63 -4.34
N ALA A 73 8.40 -10.01 -3.58
CA ALA A 73 7.65 -9.15 -2.69
C ALA A 73 7.90 -9.55 -1.23
N LEU A 74 8.12 -8.53 -0.40
CA LEU A 74 8.33 -8.65 1.03
C LEU A 74 7.18 -8.01 1.79
N PHE A 75 6.53 -8.77 2.64
CA PHE A 75 5.44 -8.30 3.48
C PHE A 75 5.80 -8.42 4.96
N GLY A 76 5.63 -7.33 5.72
CA GLY A 76 5.75 -7.33 7.17
C GLY A 76 4.37 -7.29 7.83
N ARG A 77 4.17 -8.13 8.85
CA ARG A 77 2.98 -8.10 9.72
C ARG A 77 3.40 -7.88 11.15
N GLY A 78 3.14 -6.69 11.68
CA GLY A 78 3.29 -6.39 13.11
C GLY A 78 2.35 -7.26 13.94
N GLY A 79 2.86 -7.86 15.02
CA GLY A 79 2.00 -8.48 16.02
C GLY A 79 1.30 -7.41 16.86
N LYS A 80 0.04 -7.65 17.28
CA LYS A 80 -0.55 -6.83 18.35
C LYS A 80 0.26 -7.09 19.62
N SER A 81 0.77 -6.04 20.26
CA SER A 81 1.30 -6.17 21.62
C SER A 81 0.15 -6.64 22.52
N ALA A 82 0.32 -7.81 23.15
CA ALA A 82 -0.57 -8.27 24.20
C ALA A 82 -0.27 -7.46 25.47
N SER A 83 -0.74 -6.21 25.54
CA SER A 83 -0.64 -5.40 26.75
C SER A 83 -2.04 -4.95 27.21
N GLY A 84 -2.61 -5.69 28.16
CA GLY A 84 -3.39 -5.11 29.26
C GLY A 84 -4.89 -5.43 29.37
N CYS A 85 -5.21 -6.32 30.31
CA CYS A 85 -6.41 -6.40 31.18
C CYS A 85 -7.78 -6.85 30.64
N GLY A 86 -8.28 -7.96 31.20
CA GLY A 86 -9.69 -8.36 31.14
C GLY A 86 -10.03 -9.83 31.45
N ALA A 87 -9.19 -10.61 32.14
CA ALA A 87 -9.63 -11.92 32.64
C ALA A 87 -10.29 -11.75 34.03
N VAL A 88 -11.61 -11.60 34.05
CA VAL A 88 -12.39 -11.72 35.28
C VAL A 88 -12.45 -13.22 35.62
N ALA A 89 -11.74 -13.63 36.67
CA ALA A 89 -11.90 -14.94 37.27
C ALA A 89 -13.28 -15.01 37.95
N GLY A 90 -14.09 -16.00 37.59
CA GLY A 90 -15.39 -16.27 38.22
C GLY A 90 -15.22 -16.77 39.67
N PRO A 91 -16.24 -16.56 40.53
CA PRO A 91 -16.21 -17.07 41.89
C PRO A 91 -16.38 -18.61 41.93
N ARG A 92 -15.76 -19.20 42.94
CA ARG A 92 -15.61 -20.64 43.20
C ARG A 92 -16.91 -21.36 43.48
#